data_AF-A0A2H1V6L4-F1
#
_entry.id   AF-A0A2H1V6L4-F1
#
_cell.length_a   1.000
_cell.length_b   1.000
_cell.length_c   1.000
_cell.angle_alpha   90.00
_cell.angle_beta   90.00
_cell.angle_gamma   90.00
#
_symmetry.space_group_name_H-M   'P 1'
#
loop_
_entity.id
_entity.type
_entity.pdbx_description
1 polymer ?
#
loop_
_entity_poly.entity_id
_entity_poly.type
_entity_poly.pdbx_seq_one_letter_code
_entity_poly.pdbx_strand_id
1 'polypeptide(L)'
;MWKIILFCTFLSVSQANIRNIYGDWTMVAFYPVASHQPTCIRFSFTKSPVSIKCSYADGRRAIPVQVSMTSEKGEILERYSMPMRVVETPEEVMPGLEMGCKCGNEEVNDHAVVRIINENYFIMFHYITKESSRTETEPNAAYVFSKNVEPQRKLAKFTSNVDDLKGRKGAMMCYTENFNGFGDENEI
;
A
#
# COMPACT_ATOMS: atom_id res chain seq x y z
N MET A 1 -27.15 41.10 27.06
CA MET A 1 -26.93 39.64 27.12
C MET A 1 -26.52 39.15 25.74
N TRP A 2 -25.24 38.84 25.54
CA TRP A 2 -24.72 38.37 24.25
C TRP A 2 -24.54 36.85 24.34
N LYS A 3 -25.27 36.09 23.51
CA LYS A 3 -25.15 34.63 23.45
C LYS A 3 -24.09 34.26 22.42
N ILE A 4 -22.97 33.72 22.89
CA ILE A 4 -21.96 33.10 22.03
C ILE A 4 -22.53 31.74 21.60
N ILE A 5 -22.80 31.59 20.30
CA ILE A 5 -23.19 30.31 19.70
C ILE A 5 -21.89 29.59 19.33
N LEU A 6 -21.55 28.56 20.11
CA LEU A 6 -20.42 27.69 19.83
C LEU A 6 -20.81 26.72 18.70
N PHE A 7 -20.31 26.95 17.50
CA PHE A 7 -20.40 25.98 16.40
C PHE A 7 -19.36 24.88 16.64
N CYS A 8 -19.77 23.77 17.25
CA CYS A 8 -18.97 22.55 17.22
C CYS A 8 -19.03 21.96 15.80
N THR A 9 -18.02 22.24 14.99
CA THR A 9 -17.78 21.51 13.76
C THR A 9 -17.40 20.08 14.12
N PHE A 10 -18.32 19.14 13.93
CA PHE A 10 -18.01 17.71 13.94
C PHE A 10 -17.10 17.44 12.74
N LEU A 11 -15.78 17.40 12.98
CA LEU A 11 -14.83 16.79 12.07
C LEU A 11 -15.13 15.29 12.08
N SER A 12 -15.88 14.83 11.08
CA SER A 12 -16.04 13.41 10.80
C SER A 12 -14.67 12.86 10.40
N VAL A 13 -13.92 12.35 11.38
CA VAL A 13 -12.70 11.58 11.13
C VAL A 13 -13.16 10.28 10.49
N SER A 14 -13.13 10.23 9.15
CA SER A 14 -13.38 9.00 8.41
C SER A 14 -12.26 8.02 8.78
N GLN A 15 -12.56 7.08 9.69
CA GLN A 15 -11.63 6.03 10.08
C GLN A 15 -11.16 5.27 8.83
N ALA A 16 -9.85 5.19 8.65
CA ALA A 16 -9.26 4.53 7.48
C ALA A 16 -9.67 3.04 7.46
N ASN A 17 -10.28 2.58 6.37
CA ASN A 17 -10.82 1.23 6.25
C ASN A 17 -10.13 0.48 5.10
N ILE A 18 -9.81 -0.80 5.30
CA ILE A 18 -9.18 -1.64 4.28
C ILE A 18 -10.00 -1.71 2.99
N ARG A 19 -11.32 -1.54 3.06
CA ARG A 19 -12.19 -1.52 1.86
C ARG A 19 -11.85 -0.38 0.92
N ASN A 20 -11.23 0.69 1.41
CA ASN A 20 -10.84 1.85 0.60
C ASN A 20 -9.71 1.53 -0.38
N ILE A 21 -8.96 0.44 -0.16
CA ILE A 21 -7.94 -0.03 -1.10
C ILE A 21 -8.46 -1.09 -2.07
N TYR A 22 -9.73 -1.55 -1.94
CA TYR A 22 -10.26 -2.54 -2.87
C TYR A 22 -10.41 -1.96 -4.28
N GLY A 23 -10.14 -2.80 -5.28
CA GLY A 23 -10.11 -2.43 -6.69
C GLY A 23 -8.71 -2.48 -7.27
N ASP A 24 -8.55 -1.88 -8.45
CA ASP A 24 -7.32 -1.90 -9.21
C ASP A 24 -6.48 -0.66 -8.96
N TRP A 25 -5.18 -0.87 -8.82
CA TRP A 25 -4.19 0.15 -8.51
C TRP A 25 -2.90 -0.13 -9.26
N THR A 26 -2.21 0.93 -9.66
CA THR A 26 -0.89 0.79 -10.29
C THR A 26 0.20 1.10 -9.27
N MET A 27 1.20 0.23 -9.18
CA MET A 27 2.41 0.54 -8.41
C MET A 27 3.23 1.61 -9.15
N VAL A 28 3.26 2.82 -8.61
CA VAL A 28 3.89 3.99 -9.25
C VAL A 28 5.27 4.32 -8.72
N ALA A 29 5.61 3.90 -7.49
CA ALA A 29 6.95 4.06 -6.93
C ALA A 29 7.26 2.95 -5.92
N PHE A 30 8.54 2.68 -5.72
CA PHE A 30 9.04 1.67 -4.79
C PHE A 30 10.27 2.18 -4.02
N TYR A 31 10.38 1.79 -2.75
CA TYR A 31 11.44 2.17 -1.82
C TYR A 31 11.81 0.97 -0.92
N PRO A 32 13.09 0.69 -0.64
CA PRO A 32 14.26 1.16 -1.37
C PRO A 32 14.41 0.42 -2.71
N VAL A 33 15.04 1.05 -3.70
CA VAL A 33 15.32 0.39 -4.99
C VAL A 33 16.80 0.06 -5.09
N ALA A 34 17.13 -1.24 -5.21
CA ALA A 34 18.50 -1.70 -5.43
C ALA A 34 18.95 -1.54 -6.89
N SER A 35 18.04 -1.77 -7.85
CA SER A 35 18.25 -1.57 -9.28
C SER A 35 16.97 -1.04 -9.90
N HIS A 36 17.06 0.06 -10.64
CA HIS A 36 15.90 0.71 -11.23
C HIS A 36 15.66 0.25 -12.66
N GLN A 37 14.54 -0.45 -12.87
CA GLN A 37 13.95 -0.69 -14.19
C GLN A 37 12.48 -0.27 -14.11
N PRO A 38 12.08 0.84 -14.75
CA PRO A 38 10.68 1.25 -14.79
C PRO A 38 9.81 0.14 -15.38
N THR A 39 8.69 -0.17 -14.73
CA THR A 39 7.71 -1.16 -15.16
C THR A 39 6.37 -0.83 -14.50
N CYS A 40 5.29 -0.84 -15.27
CA CYS A 40 3.95 -0.70 -14.75
C CYS A 40 3.36 -2.06 -14.39
N ILE A 41 3.06 -2.25 -13.11
CA ILE A 41 2.36 -3.44 -12.62
C ILE A 41 1.04 -2.98 -12.03
N ARG A 42 -0.05 -3.58 -12.50
CA ARG A 42 -1.37 -3.40 -11.91
C ARG A 42 -1.57 -4.42 -10.80
N PHE A 43 -2.04 -3.95 -9.67
CA PHE A 43 -2.41 -4.74 -8.51
C PHE A 43 -3.92 -4.62 -8.32
N SER A 44 -4.60 -5.77 -8.23
CA SER A 44 -6.00 -5.83 -7.82
C SER A 44 -6.07 -6.30 -6.38
N PHE A 45 -6.70 -5.50 -5.52
CA PHE A 45 -6.93 -5.82 -4.12
C PHE A 45 -8.40 -6.14 -3.92
N THR A 46 -8.70 -7.35 -3.46
CA THR A 46 -10.08 -7.79 -3.22
C THR A 46 -10.20 -8.47 -1.88
N LYS A 47 -11.44 -8.63 -1.41
CA LYS A 47 -11.69 -9.43 -0.21
C LYS A 47 -11.14 -10.85 -0.44
N SER A 48 -10.32 -11.35 0.48
CA SER A 48 -9.81 -12.71 0.36
C SER A 48 -10.95 -13.74 0.28
N PRO A 49 -10.88 -14.72 -0.64
CA PRO A 49 -11.82 -15.84 -0.66
C PRO A 49 -11.59 -16.78 0.54
N VAL A 50 -10.43 -16.68 1.19
CA VAL A 50 -10.07 -17.48 2.36
C VAL A 50 -10.76 -16.90 3.60
N SER A 51 -11.55 -17.72 4.28
CA SER A 51 -12.33 -17.32 5.47
C SER A 51 -11.56 -17.46 6.79
N ILE A 52 -10.24 -17.66 6.73
CA ILE A 52 -9.39 -17.78 7.91
C ILE A 52 -9.37 -16.45 8.67
N LYS A 53 -9.61 -16.54 9.98
CA LYS A 53 -9.51 -15.39 10.87
C LYS A 53 -8.04 -15.12 11.16
N CYS A 54 -7.61 -13.90 10.89
CA CYS A 54 -6.29 -13.41 11.24
C CYS A 54 -6.37 -12.34 12.34
N SER A 55 -5.43 -12.38 13.27
CA SER A 55 -5.35 -11.42 14.39
C SER A 55 -3.91 -11.08 14.69
N TYR A 56 -3.67 -9.82 15.02
CA TYR A 56 -2.40 -9.35 15.57
C TYR A 56 -2.30 -9.65 17.06
N ALA A 57 -1.09 -9.61 17.61
CA ALA A 57 -0.82 -9.84 19.03
C ALA A 57 -1.57 -8.87 19.97
N ASP A 58 -1.93 -7.67 19.50
CA ASP A 58 -2.72 -6.67 20.24
C ASP A 58 -4.24 -6.98 20.25
N GLY A 59 -4.66 -8.11 19.68
CA GLY A 59 -6.06 -8.53 19.58
C GLY A 59 -6.84 -7.84 18.45
N ARG A 60 -6.24 -6.91 17.70
CA ARG A 60 -6.89 -6.31 16.54
C ARG A 60 -6.93 -7.30 15.38
N ARG A 61 -7.99 -7.22 14.57
CA ARG A 61 -8.20 -8.10 13.43
C ARG A 61 -7.29 -7.70 12.27
N ALA A 62 -6.47 -8.64 11.80
CA ALA A 62 -5.82 -8.53 10.50
C ALA A 62 -6.83 -8.92 9.43
N ILE A 63 -6.91 -8.16 8.34
CA ILE A 63 -7.89 -8.43 7.28
C ILE A 63 -7.16 -9.07 6.11
N PRO A 64 -7.44 -10.35 5.80
CA PRO A 64 -6.88 -10.98 4.62
C PRO A 64 -7.39 -10.31 3.35
N VAL A 65 -6.47 -9.88 2.50
CA VAL A 65 -6.73 -9.28 1.19
C VAL A 65 -6.14 -10.18 0.13
N GLN A 66 -6.93 -10.52 -0.88
CA GLN A 66 -6.43 -11.19 -2.07
C GLN A 66 -5.76 -10.13 -2.95
N VAL A 67 -4.49 -10.34 -3.22
CA VAL A 67 -3.69 -9.53 -4.14
C VAL A 67 -3.56 -10.32 -5.45
N SER A 68 -3.76 -9.65 -6.57
CA SER A 68 -3.41 -10.16 -7.90
C SER A 68 -2.52 -9.14 -8.60
N MET A 69 -1.42 -9.60 -9.17
CA MET A 69 -0.46 -8.78 -9.92
C MET A 69 -0.59 -9.08 -11.40
N THR A 70 -0.69 -8.04 -12.20
CA THR A 70 -0.85 -8.12 -13.66
C THR A 70 0.20 -7.25 -14.33
N SER A 71 0.91 -7.80 -15.31
CA SER A 71 1.87 -7.05 -16.12
C SER A 71 1.17 -6.06 -17.05
N GLU A 72 1.92 -5.15 -17.67
CA GLU A 72 1.40 -4.27 -18.74
C GLU A 72 0.73 -5.04 -19.88
N LYS A 73 1.12 -6.30 -20.11
CA LYS A 73 0.57 -7.13 -21.19
C LYS A 73 -0.75 -7.81 -20.82
N GLY A 74 -1.26 -7.62 -19.60
CA GLY A 74 -2.45 -8.31 -19.11
C GLY A 74 -2.16 -9.65 -18.45
N GLU A 75 -0.92 -10.14 -18.47
CA GLU A 75 -0.54 -11.43 -17.90
C GLU A 75 -0.56 -11.41 -16.37
N ILE A 76 -1.21 -12.40 -15.74
CA ILE A 76 -1.16 -12.59 -14.30
C ILE A 76 0.25 -13.05 -13.90
N LEU A 77 0.95 -12.20 -13.13
CA LEU A 77 2.27 -12.48 -12.59
C LEU A 77 2.19 -13.30 -11.30
N GLU A 78 1.26 -12.92 -10.42
CA GLU A 78 1.11 -13.55 -9.12
C GLU A 78 -0.29 -13.36 -8.57
N ARG A 79 -0.73 -14.30 -7.73
CA ARG A 79 -1.99 -14.21 -7.00
C ARG A 79 -1.87 -14.90 -5.65
N TYR A 80 -2.00 -14.14 -4.56
CA TYR A 80 -1.84 -14.65 -3.20
C TYR A 80 -2.69 -13.85 -2.20
N SER A 81 -2.99 -14.45 -1.04
CA SER A 81 -3.71 -13.78 0.04
C SER A 81 -2.74 -13.34 1.12
N MET A 82 -2.87 -12.09 1.57
CA MET A 82 -1.98 -11.50 2.55
C MET A 82 -2.79 -10.81 3.66
N PRO A 83 -2.45 -11.01 4.95
CA PRO A 83 -3.01 -10.23 6.03
C PRO A 83 -2.55 -8.78 5.92
N MET A 84 -3.48 -7.83 6.05
CA MET A 84 -3.18 -6.40 6.01
C MET A 84 -3.75 -5.66 7.23
N ARG A 85 -3.01 -4.67 7.69
CA ARG A 85 -3.43 -3.68 8.71
C ARG A 85 -3.46 -2.30 8.10
N VAL A 86 -4.53 -1.54 8.32
CA VAL A 86 -4.55 -0.12 8.00
C VAL A 86 -4.11 0.69 9.22
N VAL A 87 -3.25 1.68 9.01
CA VAL A 87 -2.81 2.64 10.04
C VAL A 87 -3.04 4.06 9.56
N GLU A 88 -3.07 5.03 10.48
CA GLU A 88 -3.48 6.42 10.20
C GLU A 88 -2.30 7.39 10.22
N THR A 89 -1.22 7.05 10.92
CA THR A 89 -0.03 7.92 11.13
C THR A 89 1.26 7.21 10.68
N PRO A 90 2.29 7.95 10.20
CA PRO A 90 3.56 7.32 9.80
C PRO A 90 4.24 6.58 10.97
N GLU A 91 4.05 7.07 12.20
CA GLU A 91 4.62 6.51 13.43
C GLU A 91 4.06 5.12 13.76
N GLU A 92 2.87 4.78 13.26
CA GLU A 92 2.25 3.46 13.45
C GLU A 92 2.76 2.39 12.48
N VAL A 93 3.51 2.77 11.43
CA VAL A 93 3.93 1.84 10.38
C VAL A 93 4.87 0.77 10.93
N MET A 94 5.99 1.15 11.54
CA MET A 94 6.97 0.20 12.09
C MET A 94 6.38 -0.67 13.21
N PRO A 95 5.69 -0.12 14.23
CA PRO A 95 4.98 -0.93 15.21
C PRO A 95 3.98 -1.90 14.57
N GLY A 96 3.28 -1.48 13.51
CA GLY A 96 2.38 -2.32 12.73
C GLY A 96 3.07 -3.50 12.05
N LEU A 97 4.27 -3.28 11.51
CA LEU A 97 5.07 -4.32 10.83
C LEU A 97 5.74 -5.28 11.80
N GLU A 98 6.12 -4.81 12.99
CA GLU A 98 6.73 -5.65 14.04
C GLU A 98 5.70 -6.53 14.76
N MET A 99 4.42 -6.22 14.62
CA MET A 99 3.34 -7.05 15.15
C MET A 99 3.20 -8.33 14.33
N GLY A 100 3.62 -9.46 14.89
CA GLY A 100 3.31 -10.78 14.33
C GLY A 100 1.82 -10.96 14.11
N CYS A 101 1.47 -11.63 13.01
CA CYS A 101 0.10 -11.99 12.66
C CYS A 101 -0.11 -13.48 12.87
N LYS A 102 -1.26 -13.87 13.42
CA LYS A 102 -1.67 -15.28 13.49
C LYS A 102 -2.92 -15.48 12.65
N CYS A 103 -2.89 -16.45 11.74
CA CYS A 103 -4.02 -16.83 10.90
C CYS A 103 -4.42 -18.28 11.22
N GLY A 104 -5.58 -18.45 11.87
CA GLY A 104 -5.93 -19.77 12.43
C GLY A 104 -4.92 -20.21 13.50
N ASN A 105 -4.22 -21.31 13.26
CA ASN A 105 -3.20 -21.84 14.16
C ASN A 105 -1.77 -21.48 13.76
N GLU A 106 -1.57 -20.84 12.60
CA GLU A 106 -0.27 -20.57 12.03
C GLU A 106 0.18 -19.14 12.31
N GLU A 107 1.45 -18.99 12.68
CA GLU A 107 2.12 -17.70 12.69
C GLU A 107 2.46 -17.30 11.25
N VAL A 108 2.05 -16.10 10.88
CA VAL A 108 2.29 -15.49 9.59
C VAL A 108 3.25 -14.33 9.80
N ASN A 109 4.47 -14.51 9.29
CA ASN A 109 5.54 -13.52 9.37
C ASN A 109 5.51 -12.53 8.20
N ASP A 110 4.71 -12.80 7.17
CA ASP A 110 4.53 -11.92 6.01
C ASP A 110 3.14 -11.29 6.04
N HIS A 111 3.10 -10.01 6.43
CA HIS A 111 1.91 -9.17 6.39
C HIS A 111 2.30 -7.77 5.95
N ALA A 112 1.31 -7.02 5.46
CA ALA A 112 1.51 -5.62 5.10
C ALA A 112 0.82 -4.66 6.05
N VAL A 113 1.43 -3.48 6.17
CA VAL A 113 0.79 -2.30 6.76
C VAL A 113 0.44 -1.34 5.63
N VAL A 114 -0.77 -0.78 5.69
CA VAL A 114 -1.33 0.09 4.66
C VAL A 114 -1.57 1.48 5.24
N ARG A 115 -1.01 2.48 4.59
CA ARG A 115 -1.26 3.91 4.81
C ARG A 115 -2.09 4.45 3.67
N ILE A 116 -3.35 4.77 3.93
CA ILE A 116 -4.15 5.51 2.95
C ILE A 116 -3.74 6.98 3.03
N ILE A 117 -3.25 7.54 1.93
CA ILE A 117 -2.80 8.93 1.86
C ILE A 117 -3.98 9.83 1.47
N ASN A 118 -4.73 9.40 0.45
CA ASN A 118 -5.99 10.01 0.04
C ASN A 118 -6.77 9.03 -0.85
N GLU A 119 -7.85 9.48 -1.50
CA GLU A 119 -8.70 8.66 -2.36
C GLU A 119 -8.00 8.09 -3.62
N ASN A 120 -6.88 8.68 -4.02
CA ASN A 120 -6.13 8.34 -5.24
C ASN A 120 -4.79 7.65 -4.95
N TYR A 121 -4.32 7.67 -3.70
CA TYR A 121 -3.02 7.11 -3.31
C TYR A 121 -3.05 6.39 -1.97
N PHE A 122 -2.35 5.26 -1.91
CA PHE A 122 -1.98 4.61 -0.66
C PHE A 122 -0.56 4.05 -0.75
N ILE A 123 0.00 3.72 0.41
CA ILE A 123 1.31 3.07 0.53
C ILE A 123 1.12 1.74 1.25
N MET A 124 1.65 0.68 0.68
CA MET A 124 1.78 -0.62 1.32
C MET A 124 3.22 -0.79 1.80
N PHE A 125 3.41 -1.18 3.05
CA PHE A 125 4.72 -1.44 3.63
C PHE A 125 4.90 -2.92 3.92
N HIS A 126 6.13 -3.39 3.70
CA HIS A 126 6.58 -4.72 4.07
C HIS A 126 7.86 -4.65 4.88
N TYR A 127 8.08 -5.61 5.77
CA TYR A 127 9.33 -5.72 6.47
C TYR A 127 10.46 -6.10 5.51
N ILE A 128 11.62 -5.44 5.59
CA ILE A 128 12.82 -5.88 4.86
C ILE A 128 13.60 -6.77 5.80
N THR A 129 13.71 -8.06 5.47
CA THR A 129 14.56 -8.97 6.22
C THR A 129 16.03 -8.57 6.04
N LYS A 130 16.88 -8.81 7.05
CA LYS A 130 18.32 -8.49 6.97
C LYS A 130 19.03 -9.15 5.78
N GLU A 131 18.49 -10.26 5.28
CA GLU A 131 19.01 -10.99 4.10
C GLU A 131 18.68 -10.30 2.76
N SER A 132 17.61 -9.51 2.71
CA SER A 132 17.19 -8.74 1.51
C SER A 132 17.70 -7.30 1.52
N SER A 133 18.16 -6.81 2.68
CA SER A 133 18.78 -5.49 2.85
C SER A 133 20.20 -5.45 2.25
N ARG A 134 20.33 -4.91 1.04
CA ARG A 134 21.64 -4.49 0.49
C ARG A 134 22.08 -3.10 0.97
N THR A 135 21.22 -2.39 1.69
CA THR A 135 21.48 -1.05 2.22
C THR A 135 20.92 -0.95 3.64
N GLU A 136 21.79 -0.79 4.63
CA GLU A 136 21.48 -0.70 6.08
C GLU A 136 20.58 0.49 6.49
N THR A 137 19.96 1.19 5.54
CA THR A 137 19.39 2.54 5.76
C THR A 137 17.88 2.60 5.85
N GLU A 138 17.12 1.65 5.28
CA GLU A 138 15.65 1.69 5.34
C GLU A 138 15.09 0.50 6.13
N PRO A 139 14.25 0.73 7.16
CA PRO A 139 13.79 -0.33 8.07
C PRO A 139 12.66 -1.20 7.47
N ASN A 140 12.05 -0.75 6.37
CA ASN A 140 10.95 -1.43 5.68
C ASN A 140 10.95 -1.06 4.20
N ALA A 141 10.21 -1.80 3.40
CA ALA A 141 9.92 -1.47 2.01
C ALA A 141 8.61 -0.68 1.94
N ALA A 142 8.49 0.25 0.99
CA ALA A 142 7.28 0.98 0.69
C ALA A 142 6.94 0.91 -0.81
N TYR A 143 5.73 0.45 -1.09
CA TYR A 143 5.14 0.34 -2.40
C TYR A 143 4.06 1.40 -2.50
N VAL A 144 4.25 2.38 -3.38
CA VAL A 144 3.31 3.48 -3.57
C VAL A 144 2.35 3.12 -4.70
N PHE A 145 1.06 3.15 -4.38
CA PHE A 145 -0.01 2.82 -5.30
C PHE A 145 -0.82 4.06 -5.68
N SER A 146 -1.24 4.11 -6.94
CA SER A 146 -2.09 5.16 -7.49
C SER A 146 -3.24 4.54 -8.28
N LYS A 147 -4.43 5.13 -8.20
CA LYS A 147 -5.55 4.74 -9.09
C LYS A 147 -5.28 5.07 -10.54
N ASN A 148 -4.52 6.14 -10.79
CA ASN A 148 -4.22 6.63 -12.13
C ASN A 148 -2.72 6.60 -12.39
N VAL A 149 -2.33 6.31 -13.64
CA VAL A 149 -0.96 6.54 -14.10
C VAL A 149 -0.82 8.03 -14.41
N GLU A 150 0.08 8.69 -13.70
CA GLU A 150 0.25 10.14 -13.73
C GLU A 150 1.60 10.53 -14.33
N PRO A 151 1.77 11.77 -14.83
CA PRO A 151 3.06 12.21 -15.33
C PRO A 151 4.15 12.17 -14.28
N GLN A 152 5.37 11.86 -14.69
CA GLN A 152 6.52 11.70 -13.79
C GLN A 152 6.71 12.91 -12.88
N ARG A 153 6.54 14.12 -13.43
CA ARG A 153 6.64 15.38 -12.66
C ARG A 153 5.61 15.48 -11.54
N LYS A 154 4.38 15.02 -11.77
CA LYS A 154 3.29 15.07 -10.77
C LYS A 154 3.52 14.03 -9.69
N LEU A 155 3.97 12.83 -10.06
CA LEU A 155 4.37 11.80 -9.11
C LEU A 155 5.55 12.23 -8.24
N ALA A 156 6.59 12.83 -8.81
CA ALA A 156 7.73 13.36 -8.07
C ALA A 156 7.31 14.47 -7.07
N LYS A 157 6.36 15.32 -7.46
CA LYS A 157 5.78 16.31 -6.54
C LYS A 157 4.96 15.63 -5.43
N PHE A 158 4.18 14.60 -5.74
CA PHE A 158 3.43 13.86 -4.74
C PHE A 158 4.36 13.18 -3.73
N THR A 159 5.31 12.37 -4.19
CA THR A 159 6.18 11.57 -3.31
C THR A 159 7.07 12.43 -2.41
N SER A 160 7.51 13.60 -2.86
CA SER A 160 8.29 14.52 -2.03
C SER A 160 7.49 15.20 -0.90
N ASN A 161 6.16 15.20 -0.99
CA ASN A 161 5.27 15.80 0.02
C ASN A 161 4.66 14.77 0.99
N VAL A 162 4.85 13.47 0.75
CA VAL A 162 4.36 12.42 1.67
C VAL A 162 5.38 12.21 2.79
N ASP A 163 4.97 12.43 4.03
CA ASP A 163 5.83 12.31 5.20
C ASP A 163 6.48 10.93 5.32
N ASP A 164 5.74 9.86 5.01
CA ASP A 164 6.24 8.47 5.03
C ASP A 164 7.44 8.22 4.09
N LEU A 165 7.63 9.07 3.08
CA LEU A 165 8.63 8.91 2.02
C LEU A 165 9.80 9.89 2.13
N LYS A 166 9.73 10.86 3.05
CA LYS A 166 10.78 11.87 3.20
C LYS A 166 12.11 11.23 3.60
N GLY A 167 13.17 11.58 2.88
CA GLY A 167 14.52 11.07 3.13
C GLY A 167 14.80 9.65 2.62
N ARG A 168 13.79 8.95 2.09
CA ARG A 168 13.93 7.61 1.53
C ARG A 168 14.48 7.65 0.09
N LYS A 169 15.22 6.61 -0.30
CA LYS A 169 15.80 6.44 -1.64
C LYS A 169 15.00 5.41 -2.43
N GLY A 170 14.01 5.89 -3.16
CA GLY A 170 13.19 5.06 -4.05
C GLY A 170 13.33 5.44 -5.51
N ALA A 171 12.53 4.79 -6.34
CA ALA A 171 12.39 5.11 -7.76
C ALA A 171 10.92 5.08 -8.18
N MET A 172 10.59 5.91 -9.17
CA MET A 172 9.28 5.88 -9.82
C MET A 172 9.25 4.72 -10.82
N MET A 173 8.28 3.83 -10.69
CA MET A 173 8.18 2.60 -11.48
C MET A 173 7.28 2.79 -12.71
N CYS A 174 6.16 3.50 -12.53
CA CYS A 174 5.15 3.68 -13.56
C CYS A 174 4.64 5.12 -13.62
N TYR A 175 4.69 5.70 -14.80
CA TYR A 175 4.27 7.05 -15.13
C TYR A 175 3.88 7.14 -16.60
N THR A 176 3.19 8.20 -17.02
CA THR A 176 2.62 8.28 -18.38
C THR A 176 3.66 8.12 -19.49
N GLU A 177 4.88 8.57 -19.25
CA GLU A 177 5.98 8.58 -20.23
C GLU A 177 6.59 7.19 -20.46
N ASN A 178 6.33 6.21 -19.58
CA ASN A 178 6.74 4.81 -19.78
C ASN A 178 5.56 3.81 -19.82
N PHE A 179 4.32 4.30 -19.81
CA PHE A 179 3.12 3.47 -19.77
C PHE A 179 2.46 3.35 -21.14
N ASN A 180 2.29 2.12 -21.62
CA ASN A 180 1.68 1.83 -22.93
C ASN A 180 0.23 1.34 -22.86
N GLY A 181 -0.40 1.43 -21.68
CA GLY A 181 -1.70 0.79 -21.41
C GLY A 181 -1.52 -0.57 -20.73
N PHE A 182 -2.59 -1.04 -20.09
CA PHE A 182 -2.70 -2.45 -19.71
C PHE A 182 -3.44 -3.17 -20.84
N GLY A 183 -2.85 -4.24 -21.38
CA GLY A 183 -3.54 -5.11 -22.32
C GLY A 183 -4.80 -5.67 -21.66
N ASP A 184 -5.96 -5.40 -22.24
CA ASP A 184 -7.22 -6.00 -21.78
C ASP A 184 -7.29 -7.45 -22.28
N GLU A 185 -7.40 -8.42 -21.38
CA GLU A 185 -7.63 -9.84 -21.71
C GLU A 185 -9.07 -10.12 -22.25
N ASN A 186 -9.75 -9.13 -22.85
CA ASN A 186 -11.13 -9.28 -23.34
C ASN A 186 -11.27 -9.00 -24.85
N GLU A 187 -10.33 -9.48 -25.65
CA GLU A 187 -10.62 -9.84 -27.05
C GLU A 187 -10.67 -11.37 -27.17
N ILE A 188 -11.81 -11.96 -26.77
CA ILE A 188 -12.28 -13.27 -27.25
C ILE A 188 -13.64 -13.07 -27.90
#